data_AF-A0A7Z0CMK5-F1
#
_entry.id   AF-A0A7Z0CMK5-F1
#
_cell.length_a   1.000
_cell.length_b   1.000
_cell.length_c   1.000
_cell.angle_alpha   90.00
_cell.angle_beta   90.00
_cell.angle_gamma   90.00
#
_symmetry.space_group_name_H-M   'P 1'
#
loop_
_entity.id
_entity.type
_entity.pdbx_description
1 polymer ?
#
loop_
_entity_poly.entity_id
_entity_poly.type
_entity_poly.pdbx_seq_one_letter_code
_entity_poly.pdbx_strand_id
1 'polypeptide(L)'
;MSSTRPTAERLDTPRDQRRQLVRRPTFNKDAFGIFAEQFARFMGTATFLIYMTLFVVVWVGWNLAAPEDLRWDDYPFIFLTLMLSLQASYAAPLILLAQNRQEARDRVVAEQDRQADARAHADMEFLAREMASLRMAVGEVATRDYIRSELRSLLADLDERAEEREEDRAASHEDAEEQSQPPTA
;
A
#
# COMPACT_ATOMS: atom_id res chain seq x y z
N MET A 1 -64.99 0.58 30.14
CA MET A 1 -64.24 0.52 28.87
C MET A 1 -62.76 0.44 29.21
N SER A 2 -62.20 -0.77 29.20
CA SER A 2 -60.77 -1.01 29.42
C SER A 2 -60.34 -2.10 28.45
N SER A 3 -59.71 -1.72 27.35
CA SER A 3 -59.25 -2.64 26.31
C SER A 3 -57.80 -3.05 26.60
N THR A 4 -57.60 -4.25 27.12
CA THR A 4 -56.28 -4.88 27.24
C THR A 4 -55.91 -5.46 25.87
N ARG A 5 -54.96 -4.85 25.16
CA ARG A 5 -54.36 -5.43 23.95
C ARG A 5 -53.30 -6.46 24.36
N PRO A 6 -53.32 -7.70 23.84
CA PRO A 6 -52.19 -8.61 24.00
C PRO A 6 -51.06 -8.19 23.07
N THR A 7 -49.88 -7.98 23.65
CA THR A 7 -48.62 -7.75 22.97
C THR A 7 -48.26 -8.97 22.11
N ALA A 8 -48.16 -8.78 20.80
CA ALA A 8 -47.68 -9.80 19.88
C ALA A 8 -46.21 -10.14 20.21
N GLU A 9 -46.00 -11.37 20.65
CA GLU A 9 -44.71 -12.00 20.84
C GLU A 9 -44.04 -12.16 19.46
N ARG A 10 -43.04 -11.32 19.17
CA ARG A 10 -42.26 -11.39 17.92
C ARG A 10 -41.42 -12.65 17.93
N LEU A 11 -41.86 -13.64 17.15
CA LEU A 11 -41.25 -14.96 16.99
C LEU A 11 -40.30 -14.99 15.77
N ASP A 12 -39.46 -13.96 15.61
CA ASP A 12 -38.52 -13.83 14.49
C ASP A 12 -37.08 -13.72 14.99
N THR A 13 -36.58 -14.81 15.56
CA THR A 13 -35.14 -15.01 15.62
C THR A 13 -34.88 -16.46 15.25
N PRO A 14 -34.38 -16.76 14.04
CA PRO A 14 -33.97 -18.11 13.70
C PRO A 14 -32.83 -18.49 14.63
N ARG A 15 -33.13 -19.38 15.57
CA ARG A 15 -32.17 -20.02 16.45
C ARG A 15 -31.27 -20.86 15.54
N ASP A 16 -30.09 -20.34 15.21
CA ASP A 16 -29.07 -21.09 14.46
C ASP A 16 -28.46 -22.13 15.41
N GLN A 17 -29.21 -23.19 15.65
CA GLN A 17 -28.85 -24.29 16.52
C GLN A 17 -28.10 -25.33 15.69
N ARG A 18 -27.03 -24.90 14.99
CA ARG A 18 -26.08 -25.82 14.37
C ARG A 18 -25.25 -26.45 15.46
N ARG A 19 -25.70 -27.62 15.93
CA ARG A 19 -24.88 -28.59 16.65
C ARG A 19 -23.60 -28.86 15.85
N GLN A 20 -22.52 -28.19 16.22
CA GLN A 20 -21.19 -28.43 15.68
C GLN A 20 -20.61 -29.69 16.34
N LEU A 21 -21.17 -30.85 15.96
CA LEU A 21 -20.83 -32.17 16.51
C LEU A 21 -19.55 -32.77 15.90
N VAL A 22 -18.84 -31.99 15.09
CA VAL A 22 -17.56 -32.41 14.51
C VAL A 22 -16.47 -31.53 15.10
N ARG A 23 -15.89 -31.98 16.22
CA ARG A 23 -14.59 -31.52 16.70
C ARG A 23 -13.57 -31.92 15.63
N ARG A 24 -13.41 -31.08 14.60
CA ARG A 24 -12.31 -31.23 13.64
C ARG A 24 -11.04 -31.28 14.47
N PRO A 25 -10.25 -32.36 14.44
CA PRO A 25 -8.93 -32.31 15.04
C PRO A 25 -8.20 -31.17 14.35
N THR A 26 -7.91 -30.12 15.10
CA THR A 26 -7.02 -29.05 14.66
C THR A 26 -5.65 -29.68 14.58
N PHE A 27 -5.40 -30.40 13.48
CA PHE A 27 -4.06 -30.73 13.05
C PHE A 27 -3.29 -29.41 13.11
N ASN A 28 -2.20 -29.38 13.86
CA ASN A 28 -1.48 -28.14 14.16
C ASN A 28 -0.81 -27.65 12.87
N LYS A 29 -1.58 -26.95 12.03
CA LYS A 29 -1.18 -26.42 10.72
C LYS A 29 0.03 -25.50 10.87
N ASP A 30 0.17 -24.87 12.03
CA ASP A 30 1.26 -23.95 12.34
C ASP A 30 2.58 -24.70 12.52
N ALA A 31 2.60 -25.83 13.24
CA ALA A 31 3.80 -26.64 13.43
C ALA A 31 4.31 -27.26 12.12
N PHE A 32 3.41 -27.83 11.31
CA PHE A 32 3.77 -28.36 9.98
C PHE A 32 4.16 -27.24 9.00
N GLY A 33 3.57 -26.06 9.11
CA GLY A 33 3.91 -24.90 8.30
C GLY A 33 5.32 -24.39 8.58
N ILE A 34 5.72 -24.28 9.86
CA ILE A 34 7.08 -23.87 10.26
C ILE A 34 8.11 -24.90 9.79
N PHE A 35 7.81 -26.20 9.95
CA PHE A 35 8.68 -27.27 9.45
C PHE A 35 8.86 -27.20 7.93
N ALA A 36 7.77 -27.03 7.17
CA ALA A 36 7.82 -26.88 5.72
C ALA A 36 8.61 -25.62 5.28
N GLU A 37 8.50 -24.50 6.02
CA GLU A 37 9.28 -23.29 5.76
C GLU A 37 10.79 -23.51 5.92
N GLN A 38 11.16 -24.22 6.97
CA GLN A 38 12.56 -24.51 7.26
C GLN A 38 13.11 -25.53 6.27
N PHE A 39 12.32 -26.54 5.91
CA PHE A 39 12.67 -27.54 4.91
C PHE A 39 12.84 -26.90 3.52
N ALA A 40 11.95 -25.99 3.12
CA ALA A 40 12.05 -25.26 1.85
C ALA A 40 13.32 -24.39 1.79
N ARG A 41 13.62 -23.64 2.87
CA ARG A 41 14.88 -22.85 2.97
C ARG A 41 16.12 -23.74 2.92
N PHE A 42 16.07 -24.91 3.57
CA PHE A 42 17.17 -25.86 3.58
C PHE A 42 17.43 -26.48 2.19
N MET A 43 16.38 -26.92 1.49
CA MET A 43 16.49 -27.45 0.12
C MET A 43 16.95 -26.40 -0.90
N GLY A 44 16.63 -25.12 -0.70
CA GLY A 44 17.06 -24.03 -1.58
C GLY A 44 18.55 -23.66 -1.46
N THR A 45 19.29 -24.24 -0.51
CA THR A 45 20.70 -23.92 -0.26
C THR A 45 21.62 -24.98 -0.85
N ALA A 46 22.76 -24.57 -1.43
CA ALA A 46 23.80 -25.48 -1.96
C ALA A 46 24.31 -26.51 -0.93
N THR A 47 24.18 -26.18 0.35
CA THR A 47 24.52 -27.03 1.50
C THR A 47 23.79 -28.38 1.49
N PHE A 48 22.52 -28.44 1.08
CA PHE A 48 21.79 -29.72 1.00
C PHE A 48 22.43 -30.68 0.01
N LEU A 49 22.79 -30.18 -1.17
CA LEU A 49 23.44 -30.99 -2.21
C LEU A 49 24.78 -31.54 -1.70
N ILE A 50 25.58 -30.73 -1.01
CA ILE A 50 26.85 -31.17 -0.42
C ILE A 50 26.64 -32.32 0.57
N TYR A 51 25.68 -32.19 1.50
CA TYR A 51 25.38 -33.25 2.46
C TYR A 51 24.88 -34.53 1.79
N MET A 52 24.02 -34.42 0.77
CA MET A 52 23.51 -35.58 0.02
C MET A 52 24.62 -36.27 -0.77
N THR A 53 25.50 -35.52 -1.43
CA THR A 53 26.66 -36.08 -2.13
C THR A 53 27.61 -36.76 -1.16
N LEU A 54 27.92 -36.12 -0.02
CA LEU A 54 28.76 -36.72 1.02
C LEU A 54 28.14 -38.01 1.54
N PHE A 55 26.84 -38.03 1.81
CA PHE A 55 26.12 -39.23 2.24
C PHE A 55 26.26 -40.37 1.23
N VAL A 56 26.04 -40.12 -0.06
CA VAL A 56 26.18 -41.12 -1.12
C VAL A 56 27.63 -41.62 -1.21
N VAL A 57 28.61 -40.71 -1.19
CA VAL A 57 30.03 -41.08 -1.26
C VAL A 57 30.45 -41.92 -0.05
N VAL A 58 30.02 -41.55 1.16
CA VAL A 58 30.30 -42.32 2.38
C VAL A 58 29.63 -43.69 2.33
N TRP A 59 28.38 -43.77 1.86
CA TRP A 59 27.66 -45.03 1.74
C TRP A 59 28.33 -46.00 0.77
N VAL A 60 28.65 -45.51 -0.43
CA VAL A 60 29.34 -46.30 -1.46
C VAL A 60 30.73 -46.66 -0.98
N GLY A 61 31.49 -45.71 -0.42
CA GLY A 61 32.82 -45.94 0.11
C GLY A 61 32.85 -46.97 1.24
N TRP A 62 31.88 -46.93 2.15
CA TRP A 62 31.72 -47.93 3.20
C TRP A 62 31.45 -49.31 2.62
N ASN A 63 30.45 -49.45 1.74
CA ASN A 63 30.09 -50.75 1.19
C ASN A 63 31.14 -51.32 0.20
N LEU A 64 31.99 -50.48 -0.40
CA LEU A 64 33.14 -50.92 -1.20
C LEU A 64 34.32 -51.39 -0.35
N ALA A 65 34.67 -50.60 0.68
CA ALA A 65 35.90 -50.80 1.43
C ALA A 65 35.72 -51.71 2.66
N ALA A 66 34.50 -51.90 3.15
CA ALA A 66 34.23 -52.79 4.28
C ALA A 66 34.55 -54.25 3.90
N PRO A 67 34.94 -55.10 4.87
CA PRO A 67 34.98 -56.56 4.70
C PRO A 67 33.61 -57.12 4.34
N GLU A 68 33.55 -58.23 3.61
CA GLU A 68 32.28 -58.85 3.14
C GLU A 68 31.26 -59.08 4.28
N ASP A 69 31.72 -59.38 5.50
CA ASP A 69 30.88 -59.61 6.67
C ASP A 69 30.18 -58.34 7.21
N LEU A 70 30.65 -57.14 6.84
CA LEU A 70 30.16 -55.83 7.31
C LEU A 70 29.49 -55.01 6.20
N ARG A 71 29.46 -55.54 4.97
CA ARG A 71 28.71 -54.94 3.86
C ARG A 71 27.24 -55.26 4.03
N TRP A 72 26.40 -54.24 3.93
CA TRP A 72 24.95 -54.43 3.99
C TRP A 72 24.26 -54.07 2.68
N ASP A 73 24.98 -53.43 1.74
CA ASP A 73 24.46 -53.02 0.42
C ASP A 73 25.53 -53.22 -0.66
N ASP A 74 25.68 -54.45 -1.14
CA ASP A 74 26.61 -54.80 -2.22
C ASP A 74 26.16 -54.22 -3.58
N TYR A 75 27.11 -54.06 -4.50
CA TYR A 75 26.82 -53.65 -5.87
C TYR A 75 25.76 -54.57 -6.49
N PRO A 76 24.59 -54.04 -6.94
CA PRO A 76 24.36 -52.69 -7.48
C PRO A 76 23.74 -51.64 -6.53
N PHE A 77 23.88 -51.76 -5.20
CA PHE A 77 23.36 -50.82 -4.19
C PHE A 77 21.83 -50.68 -4.19
N ILE A 78 21.13 -51.80 -3.97
CA ILE A 78 19.67 -51.83 -3.99
C ILE A 78 19.07 -51.00 -2.84
N PHE A 79 19.68 -51.02 -1.66
CA PHE A 79 19.16 -50.28 -0.51
C PHE A 79 19.30 -48.78 -0.69
N LEU A 80 20.47 -48.32 -1.17
CA LEU A 80 20.66 -46.92 -1.53
C LEU A 80 19.61 -46.47 -2.56
N THR A 81 19.39 -47.27 -3.60
CA THR A 81 18.41 -46.96 -4.64
C THR A 81 16.98 -46.88 -4.09
N LEU A 82 16.59 -47.86 -3.28
CA LEU A 82 15.27 -47.88 -2.63
C LEU A 82 15.09 -46.64 -1.75
N MET A 83 16.09 -46.29 -0.96
CA MET A 83 16.03 -45.13 -0.09
C MET A 83 15.93 -43.81 -0.87
N LEU A 84 16.72 -43.64 -1.94
CA LEU A 84 16.64 -42.46 -2.80
C LEU A 84 15.28 -42.36 -3.52
N SER A 85 14.71 -43.47 -3.98
CA SER A 85 13.38 -43.47 -4.60
C SER A 85 12.27 -43.10 -3.61
N LEU A 86 12.34 -43.62 -2.38
CA LEU A 86 11.43 -43.24 -1.30
C LEU A 86 11.59 -41.76 -0.93
N GLN A 87 12.83 -41.29 -0.85
CA GLN A 87 13.16 -39.90 -0.55
C GLN A 87 12.53 -38.95 -1.58
N ALA A 88 12.61 -39.28 -2.87
CA ALA A 88 11.96 -38.51 -3.92
C ALA A 88 10.42 -38.54 -3.80
N SER A 89 9.86 -39.72 -3.50
CA SER A 89 8.40 -39.91 -3.39
C SER A 89 7.77 -39.09 -2.26
N TYR A 90 8.40 -39.04 -1.07
CA TYR A 90 7.88 -38.25 0.06
C TYR A 90 8.20 -36.75 -0.05
N ALA A 91 9.22 -36.37 -0.83
CA ALA A 91 9.56 -34.97 -1.04
C ALA A 91 8.42 -34.23 -1.78
N ALA A 92 7.81 -34.85 -2.79
CA ALA A 92 6.75 -34.23 -3.59
C ALA A 92 5.57 -33.68 -2.75
N PRO A 93 4.91 -34.45 -1.86
CA PRO A 93 3.83 -33.93 -1.03
C PRO A 93 4.31 -32.85 -0.05
N LEU A 94 5.53 -32.95 0.49
CA LEU A 94 6.07 -31.91 1.38
C LEU A 94 6.33 -30.59 0.64
N ILE A 95 6.86 -30.67 -0.58
CA ILE A 95 7.07 -29.50 -1.45
C ILE A 95 5.72 -28.86 -1.78
N LEU A 96 4.69 -29.65 -2.13
CA LEU A 96 3.35 -29.15 -2.39
C LEU A 96 2.75 -28.42 -1.18
N LEU A 97 2.98 -28.92 0.04
CA LEU A 97 2.53 -28.23 1.26
C LEU A 97 3.29 -26.91 1.48
N ALA A 98 4.60 -26.88 1.23
CA ALA A 98 5.39 -25.66 1.30
C ALA A 98 4.91 -24.61 0.27
N GLN A 99 4.65 -25.06 -0.97
CA GLN A 99 4.15 -24.24 -2.07
C GLN A 99 2.77 -23.65 -1.77
N ASN A 100 1.80 -24.44 -1.31
CA ASN A 100 0.47 -23.96 -0.95
C ASN A 100 0.51 -22.79 0.06
N ARG A 101 1.49 -22.80 0.97
CA ARG A 101 1.63 -21.73 1.97
C ARG A 101 2.34 -20.51 1.41
N GLN A 102 3.32 -20.70 0.53
CA GLN A 102 3.96 -19.60 -0.19
C GLN A 102 2.92 -18.87 -1.07
N GLU A 103 2.13 -19.61 -1.85
CA GLU A 103 1.05 -19.08 -2.68
C GLU A 103 0.00 -18.32 -1.87
N ALA A 104 -0.33 -18.79 -0.66
CA ALA A 104 -1.25 -18.09 0.22
C ALA A 104 -0.71 -16.72 0.67
N ARG A 105 0.59 -16.62 0.98
CA ARG A 105 1.25 -15.35 1.31
C ARG A 105 1.30 -14.44 0.08
N ASP A 106 1.74 -14.98 -1.06
CA ASP A 106 1.86 -14.24 -2.30
C ASP A 106 0.50 -13.67 -2.74
N ARG A 107 -0.58 -14.41 -2.53
CA ARG A 107 -1.96 -13.93 -2.79
C ARG A 107 -2.33 -12.72 -1.92
N VAL A 108 -1.99 -12.74 -0.63
CA VAL A 108 -2.27 -11.62 0.28
C VAL A 108 -1.48 -10.37 -0.13
N VAL A 109 -0.19 -10.54 -0.45
CA VAL A 109 0.66 -9.45 -0.94
C VAL A 109 0.08 -8.88 -2.23
N ALA A 110 -0.30 -9.72 -3.19
CA ALA A 110 -0.89 -9.28 -4.46
C ALA A 110 -2.25 -8.57 -4.29
N GLU A 111 -3.04 -8.94 -3.27
CA GLU A 111 -4.28 -8.24 -2.95
C GLU A 111 -4.01 -6.85 -2.37
N GLN A 112 -3.03 -6.74 -1.47
CA GLN A 112 -2.64 -5.45 -0.89
C GLN A 112 -2.06 -4.51 -1.94
N ASP A 113 -1.24 -5.04 -2.84
CA ASP A 113 -0.65 -4.30 -3.95
C ASP A 113 -1.75 -3.72 -4.87
N ARG A 114 -2.73 -4.56 -5.26
CA ARG A 114 -3.90 -4.11 -6.03
C ARG A 114 -4.71 -3.02 -5.32
N GLN A 115 -4.86 -3.11 -4.00
CA GLN A 115 -5.55 -2.06 -3.22
C GLN A 115 -4.73 -0.77 -3.13
N ALA A 116 -3.41 -0.87 -3.01
CA ALA A 116 -2.51 0.28 -2.99
C ALA A 116 -2.54 0.99 -4.34
N ASP A 117 -2.46 0.27 -5.45
CA ASP A 117 -2.54 0.81 -6.81
C ASP A 117 -3.87 1.52 -7.06
N ALA A 118 -4.98 0.91 -6.63
CA ALA A 118 -6.30 1.54 -6.77
C ALA A 118 -6.39 2.87 -5.98
N ARG A 119 -5.80 2.94 -4.78
CA ARG A 119 -5.72 4.18 -4.00
C ARG A 119 -4.81 5.21 -4.66
N ALA A 120 -3.64 4.79 -5.14
CA ALA A 120 -2.70 5.67 -5.83
C ALA A 120 -3.31 6.28 -7.11
N HIS A 121 -4.08 5.49 -7.87
CA HIS A 121 -4.84 5.99 -9.01
C HIS A 121 -5.88 7.05 -8.60
N ALA A 122 -6.66 6.80 -7.53
CA ALA A 122 -7.64 7.75 -7.04
C ALA A 122 -7.00 9.05 -6.52
N ASP A 123 -5.88 8.94 -5.80
CA ASP A 123 -5.12 10.09 -5.30
C ASP A 123 -4.56 10.92 -6.47
N MET A 124 -4.07 10.25 -7.52
CA MET A 124 -3.60 10.93 -8.73
C MET A 124 -4.73 11.65 -9.45
N GLU A 125 -5.91 11.04 -9.58
CA GLU A 125 -7.08 11.72 -10.14
C GLU A 125 -7.51 12.93 -9.31
N PHE A 126 -7.50 12.80 -7.98
CA PHE A 126 -7.81 13.90 -7.07
C PHE A 126 -6.81 15.05 -7.23
N LEU A 127 -5.52 14.75 -7.19
CA LEU A 127 -4.46 15.74 -7.41
C LEU A 127 -4.56 16.37 -8.80
N ALA A 128 -4.89 15.62 -9.84
CA ALA A 128 -5.08 16.17 -11.18
C ALA A 128 -6.26 17.16 -11.24
N ARG A 129 -7.38 16.84 -10.57
CA ARG A 129 -8.52 17.75 -10.44
C ARG A 129 -8.17 19.00 -9.66
N GLU A 130 -7.44 18.87 -8.55
CA GLU A 130 -6.99 20.02 -7.76
C GLU A 130 -5.95 20.88 -8.50
N MET A 131 -5.06 20.27 -9.28
CA MET A 131 -4.14 21.01 -10.14
C MET A 131 -4.90 21.77 -11.24
N ALA A 132 -5.98 21.21 -11.77
CA ALA A 132 -6.83 21.90 -12.74
C ALA A 132 -7.59 23.07 -12.11
N SER A 133 -8.17 22.89 -10.91
CA SER A 133 -8.87 23.95 -10.18
C SER A 133 -7.89 25.10 -9.81
N LEU A 134 -6.70 24.76 -9.31
CA LEU A 134 -5.65 25.72 -8.98
C LEU A 134 -5.19 26.49 -10.23
N ARG A 135 -5.01 25.80 -11.36
CA ARG A 135 -4.65 26.44 -12.63
C ARG A 135 -5.72 27.43 -13.10
N MET A 136 -7.00 27.12 -12.96
CA MET A 136 -8.09 28.04 -13.32
C MET A 136 -8.10 29.26 -12.40
N ALA A 137 -8.01 29.06 -11.08
CA ALA A 137 -7.97 30.15 -10.10
C ALA A 137 -6.77 31.09 -10.32
N VAL A 138 -5.57 30.54 -10.58
CA VAL A 138 -4.39 31.35 -10.92
C VAL A 138 -4.55 32.03 -12.28
N GLY A 139 -5.15 31.35 -13.26
CA GLY A 139 -5.42 31.91 -14.58
C GLY A 139 -6.31 33.16 -14.53
N GLU A 140 -7.35 33.16 -13.69
CA GLU A 140 -8.23 34.32 -13.51
C GLU A 140 -7.50 35.52 -12.90
N VAL A 141 -6.74 35.30 -11.81
CA VAL A 141 -6.04 36.37 -11.07
C VAL A 141 -4.83 36.93 -11.83
N ALA A 142 -4.19 36.11 -12.68
CA ALA A 142 -3.00 36.51 -13.44
C ALA A 142 -3.30 37.01 -14.86
N THR A 143 -4.56 37.35 -15.19
CA THR A 143 -4.84 37.90 -16.51
C THR A 143 -4.16 39.27 -16.62
N ARG A 144 -3.24 39.43 -17.59
CA ARG A 144 -2.49 40.67 -17.85
C ARG A 144 -3.39 41.91 -17.87
N ASP A 145 -4.62 41.76 -18.36
CA ASP A 145 -5.58 42.85 -18.45
C ASP A 145 -6.17 43.25 -17.10
N TYR A 146 -6.36 42.30 -16.16
CA TYR A 146 -6.78 42.62 -14.79
C TYR A 146 -5.66 43.32 -14.02
N ILE A 147 -4.42 42.80 -14.08
CA ILE A 147 -3.27 43.46 -13.46
C ILE A 147 -3.06 44.85 -14.06
N ARG A 148 -3.22 45.00 -15.39
CA ARG A 148 -3.11 46.28 -16.07
C ARG A 148 -4.24 47.23 -15.67
N SER A 149 -5.49 46.77 -15.58
CA SER A 149 -6.60 47.63 -15.19
C SER A 149 -6.45 48.08 -13.75
N GLU A 150 -5.99 47.21 -12.85
CA GLU A 150 -5.80 47.54 -11.44
C GLU A 150 -4.62 48.50 -11.24
N LEU A 151 -3.50 48.27 -11.94
CA LEU A 151 -2.39 49.23 -11.96
C LEU A 151 -2.84 50.59 -12.51
N ARG A 152 -3.71 50.62 -13.52
CA ARG A 152 -4.18 51.87 -14.12
C ARG A 152 -5.21 52.59 -13.26
N SER A 153 -6.08 51.85 -12.58
CA SER A 153 -7.00 52.34 -11.56
C SER A 153 -6.24 52.98 -10.40
N LEU A 154 -5.23 52.28 -9.86
CA LEU A 154 -4.38 52.79 -8.79
C LEU A 154 -3.56 54.02 -9.22
N LEU A 155 -3.09 54.07 -10.47
CA LEU A 155 -2.42 55.26 -11.00
C LEU A 155 -3.38 56.45 -11.11
N ALA A 156 -4.59 56.24 -11.61
CA ALA A 156 -5.60 57.29 -11.71
C ALA A 156 -5.98 57.86 -10.33
N ASP A 157 -6.17 57.00 -9.33
CA ASP A 157 -6.47 57.43 -7.94
C ASP A 157 -5.31 58.25 -7.33
N LEU A 158 -4.06 58.02 -7.76
CA LEU A 158 -2.91 58.81 -7.32
C LEU A 158 -2.80 60.16 -8.04
N ASP A 159 -3.10 60.20 -9.33
CA ASP A 159 -3.12 61.44 -10.12
C ASP A 159 -4.23 62.38 -9.63
N GLU A 160 -5.44 61.88 -9.39
CA GLU A 160 -6.57 62.66 -8.86
C GLU A 160 -6.23 63.30 -7.51
N ARG A 161 -5.61 62.54 -6.60
CA ARG A 161 -5.11 63.08 -5.31
C ARG A 161 -3.97 64.09 -5.46
N ALA A 162 -3.21 64.02 -6.55
CA ALA A 162 -2.16 64.99 -6.83
C ALA A 162 -2.77 66.31 -7.33
N GLU A 163 -3.76 66.23 -8.22
CA GLU A 163 -4.53 67.37 -8.72
C GLU A 163 -5.29 68.07 -7.58
N GLU A 164 -6.01 67.33 -6.73
CA GLU A 164 -6.69 67.90 -5.54
C GLU A 164 -5.72 68.68 -4.64
N ARG A 165 -4.49 68.17 -4.44
CA ARG A 165 -3.46 68.85 -3.66
C ARG A 165 -2.91 70.10 -4.35
N GLU A 166 -2.90 70.13 -5.68
CA GLU A 166 -2.50 71.31 -6.45
C GLU A 166 -3.60 72.36 -6.45
N GLU A 167 -4.87 71.97 -6.57
CA GLU A 167 -6.02 72.87 -6.45
C GLU A 167 -6.11 73.48 -5.05
N ASP A 168 -5.96 72.69 -3.98
CA ASP A 168 -5.89 73.19 -2.60
C ASP A 168 -4.75 74.21 -2.42
N ARG A 169 -3.60 73.98 -3.08
CA ARG A 169 -2.47 74.94 -3.08
C ARG A 169 -2.75 76.19 -3.90
N ALA A 170 -3.47 76.08 -5.01
CA ALA A 170 -3.80 77.21 -5.87
C ALA A 170 -4.84 78.10 -5.20
N ALA A 171 -5.90 77.52 -4.62
CA ALA A 171 -6.92 78.24 -3.87
C ALA A 171 -6.32 79.00 -2.67
N SER A 172 -5.39 78.38 -1.95
CA SER A 172 -4.67 79.05 -0.86
C SER A 172 -3.71 80.15 -1.33
N HIS A 173 -3.27 80.12 -2.59
CA HIS A 173 -2.48 81.19 -3.22
C HIS A 173 -3.37 82.36 -3.72
N GLU A 174 -4.52 82.07 -4.33
CA GLU A 174 -5.48 83.10 -4.78
C GLU A 174 -6.08 83.86 -3.59
N ASP A 175 -6.46 83.17 -2.51
CA ASP A 175 -6.92 83.80 -1.27
C ASP A 175 -5.86 84.74 -0.66
N ALA A 176 -4.57 84.44 -0.87
CA ALA A 176 -3.47 85.29 -0.42
C ALA A 176 -3.22 86.50 -1.36
N GLU A 177 -3.43 86.35 -2.67
CA GLU A 177 -3.33 87.46 -3.63
C GLU A 177 -4.51 88.43 -3.56
N GLU A 178 -5.74 87.93 -3.36
CA GLU A 178 -6.94 88.78 -3.26
C GLU A 178 -6.95 89.61 -1.97
N GLN A 179 -6.35 89.11 -0.89
CA GLN A 179 -6.08 89.88 0.34
C GLN A 179 -4.96 90.92 0.17
N SER A 180 -4.18 90.86 -0.93
CA SER A 180 -3.02 91.72 -1.18
C SER A 180 -3.30 92.90 -2.12
N GLN A 181 -4.48 92.99 -2.75
CA GLN A 181 -4.82 94.06 -3.70
C GLN A 181 -5.45 95.28 -2.98
N PRO A 182 -4.88 96.51 -3.06
CA PRO A 182 -5.37 97.65 -2.30
C PRO A 182 -6.63 98.25 -2.97
N PRO A 183 -7.56 98.84 -2.18
CA PRO A 183 -8.80 99.40 -2.72
C PRO A 183 -8.49 100.59 -3.63
N THR A 184 -8.81 100.46 -4.91
CA THR A 184 -8.76 101.56 -5.88
C THR A 184 -9.89 102.55 -5.60
N ALA A 185 -9.50 103.75 -5.17
CA ALA A 185 -10.36 104.90 -4.88
C ALA A 185 -10.77 105.67 -6.14
#